data_AF-A0A2N5ZML3-F1
#
_entry.id   AF-A0A2N5ZML3-F1
#
_cell.length_a   1.000
_cell.length_b   1.000
_cell.length_c   1.000
_cell.angle_alpha   90.00
_cell.angle_beta   90.00
_cell.angle_gamma   90.00
#
_symmetry.space_group_name_H-M   'P 1'
#
loop_
_entity.id
_entity.type
_entity.pdbx_description
1 polymer ?
#
loop_
_entity_poly.entity_id
_entity_poly.type
_entity_poly.pdbx_seq_one_letter_code
_entity_poly.pdbx_strand_id
1 'polypeptide(L)'
;AEPYNEILVIEEMEPKGRNTIKAHLIHMKEHKEFGFMKQGVKWLRENRDKVNFDVDALIKEVHNYGQEPELKINATQMKVAHQGGCPGSQARSFKPKMQMAANDNNQTPNQKSQITNTSGQSALQQWPVQMHLLNPNAEYIQNSDLLLAADCTAYSMGNFHSFLEGKSLAIACPKLDSGKEIYVEKLQAMIDIAKVNTITVLKMEVPCCGGLVQLVQTALRLSKRYVPVKIMVVSIQGEVISEEWAPPVNQQIS
;
A
#
# COMPACT_ATOMS: atom_id res chain seq x y z
N ALA A 1 30.19 22.76 29.64
CA ALA A 1 28.91 22.66 28.91
C ALA A 1 27.82 22.52 29.95
N GLU A 2 26.81 23.38 29.94
CA GLU A 2 25.65 23.22 30.82
C GLU A 2 24.94 21.89 30.50
N PRO A 3 24.41 21.17 31.50
CA PRO A 3 23.68 19.94 31.27
C PRO A 3 22.41 20.23 30.45
N TYR A 4 22.22 19.50 29.36
CA TYR A 4 21.06 19.61 28.48
C TYR A 4 19.76 19.42 29.27
N ASN A 5 18.85 20.40 29.17
CA ASN A 5 17.60 20.45 29.92
C ASN A 5 16.41 20.58 28.97
N GLU A 6 15.73 19.46 28.73
CA GLU A 6 14.60 19.37 27.80
C GLU A 6 13.38 20.19 28.24
N ILE A 7 13.28 20.52 29.53
CA ILE A 7 12.20 21.36 30.05
C ILE A 7 12.25 22.78 29.45
N LEU A 8 13.45 23.36 29.34
CA LEU A 8 13.65 24.69 28.78
C LEU A 8 13.33 24.73 27.29
N VAL A 9 13.65 23.64 26.57
CA VAL A 9 13.38 23.50 25.14
C VAL A 9 11.87 23.46 24.88
N ILE A 10 11.12 22.66 25.65
CA ILE A 10 9.66 22.59 25.51
C ILE A 10 9.00 23.93 25.89
N GLU A 11 9.50 24.61 26.92
CA GLU A 11 9.01 25.93 27.32
C GLU A 11 9.22 26.99 26.20
N GLU A 12 10.37 26.97 25.52
CA GLU A 12 10.64 27.85 24.37
C GLU A 12 9.82 27.47 23.11
N MET A 13 9.40 26.20 23.00
CA MET A 13 8.60 25.69 21.88
C MET A 13 7.09 25.86 22.08
N GLU A 14 6.62 26.17 23.30
CA GLU A 14 5.23 26.48 23.63
C GLU A 14 4.58 27.45 22.61
N PRO A 15 5.15 28.64 22.33
CA PRO A 15 4.53 29.59 21.41
C PRO A 15 4.50 29.12 19.95
N LYS A 16 5.33 28.12 19.59
CA LYS A 16 5.38 27.54 18.24
C LYS A 16 4.27 26.51 17.99
N GLY A 17 3.50 26.18 19.03
CA GLY A 17 2.27 25.42 18.94
C GLY A 17 2.42 23.90 18.81
N ARG A 18 1.27 23.22 18.88
CA ARG A 18 1.12 21.76 19.00
C ARG A 18 1.97 20.94 18.03
N ASN A 19 2.04 21.33 16.76
CA ASN A 19 2.72 20.54 15.73
C ASN A 19 4.24 20.55 15.89
N THR A 20 4.80 21.66 16.38
CA THR A 20 6.23 21.82 16.61
C THR A 20 6.67 20.95 17.79
N ILE A 21 5.90 20.95 18.87
CA ILE A 21 6.09 20.08 20.04
C ILE A 21 5.91 18.60 19.66
N LYS A 22 4.92 18.29 18.81
CA LYS A 22 4.69 16.93 18.30
C LYS A 22 5.91 16.39 17.53
N ALA A 23 6.41 17.16 16.57
CA ALA A 23 7.55 16.76 15.74
C ALA A 23 8.81 16.53 16.59
N HIS A 24 9.03 17.39 17.59
CA HIS A 24 10.14 17.27 18.53
C HIS A 24 10.08 16.01 19.39
N LEU A 25 8.92 15.70 19.96
CA LEU A 25 8.73 14.48 20.75
C LEU A 25 8.82 13.20 19.90
N ILE A 26 8.41 13.26 18.62
CA ILE A 26 8.58 12.17 17.66
C ILE A 26 10.07 11.95 17.37
N HIS A 27 10.82 13.01 17.07
CA HIS A 27 12.26 12.95 16.84
C HIS A 27 12.97 12.28 18.03
N MET A 28 12.67 12.69 19.26
CA MET A 28 13.24 12.06 20.46
C MET A 28 12.93 10.57 20.58
N LYS A 29 11.72 10.16 20.19
CA LYS A 29 11.32 8.75 20.18
C LYS A 29 12.11 7.94 19.14
N GLU A 30 12.30 8.49 17.95
CA GLU A 30 13.08 7.85 16.87
C GLU A 30 14.55 7.68 17.25
N HIS A 31 15.11 8.65 17.97
CA HIS A 31 16.48 8.61 18.47
C HIS A 31 16.64 7.86 19.82
N LYS A 32 15.57 7.23 20.33
CA LYS A 32 15.54 6.46 21.59
C LYS A 32 15.95 7.29 22.82
N GLU A 33 15.71 8.59 22.79
CA GLU A 33 16.04 9.55 23.85
C GLU A 33 14.96 9.59 24.95
N PHE A 34 14.56 8.41 25.46
CA PHE A 34 13.41 8.27 26.35
C PHE A 34 13.53 9.01 27.68
N GLY A 35 14.76 9.31 28.12
CA GLY A 35 15.02 10.09 29.34
C GLY A 35 14.55 11.53 29.21
N PHE A 36 14.92 12.19 28.10
CA PHE A 36 14.53 13.57 27.80
C PHE A 36 13.06 13.65 27.40
N MET A 37 12.57 12.70 26.60
CA MET A 37 11.15 12.61 26.25
C MET A 37 10.24 12.56 27.50
N LYS A 38 10.63 11.83 28.55
CA LYS A 38 9.88 11.80 29.82
C LYS A 38 9.86 13.16 30.52
N GLN A 39 10.93 13.94 30.44
CA GLN A 39 10.99 15.28 31.01
C GLN A 39 10.06 16.24 30.26
N GLY A 40 10.09 16.23 28.92
CA GLY A 40 9.19 17.05 28.10
C GLY A 40 7.71 16.71 28.29
N VAL A 41 7.37 15.41 28.33
CA VAL A 41 6.00 14.94 28.62
C VAL A 41 5.55 15.35 30.02
N LYS A 42 6.45 15.30 31.01
CA LYS A 42 6.15 15.73 32.39
C LYS A 42 5.81 17.22 32.43
N TRP A 43 6.62 18.07 31.80
CA TRP A 43 6.35 19.51 31.75
C TRP A 43 5.00 19.83 31.08
N LEU A 44 4.68 19.17 29.96
CA LEU A 44 3.39 19.35 29.26
C LEU A 44 2.20 18.98 30.15
N ARG A 45 2.33 17.94 31.00
CA ARG A 45 1.28 17.54 31.94
C ARG A 45 1.13 18.51 33.11
N GLU A 46 2.22 19.10 33.58
CA GLU A 46 2.24 20.07 34.66
C GLU A 46 1.79 21.48 34.22
N ASN A 47 1.93 21.80 32.92
CA ASN A 47 1.59 23.10 32.34
C ASN A 47 0.42 23.03 31.35
N ARG A 48 -0.54 22.13 31.58
CA ARG A 48 -1.73 21.96 30.71
C ARG A 48 -2.50 23.26 30.50
N ASP A 49 -2.58 24.11 31.52
CA ASP A 49 -3.31 25.37 31.46
C ASP A 49 -2.61 26.45 30.62
N LYS A 50 -1.31 26.25 30.30
CA LYS A 50 -0.53 27.18 29.47
C LYS A 50 -0.60 26.84 27.98
N VAL A 51 -1.00 25.62 27.62
CA VAL A 51 -1.02 25.16 26.23
C VAL A 51 -2.45 25.13 25.68
N ASN A 52 -2.65 25.64 24.47
CA ASN A 52 -3.98 25.71 23.84
C ASN A 52 -4.34 24.43 23.06
N PHE A 53 -3.97 23.25 23.56
CA PHE A 53 -4.26 21.97 22.90
C PHE A 53 -4.35 20.81 23.89
N ASP A 54 -4.99 19.72 23.47
CA ASP A 54 -5.09 18.50 24.27
C ASP A 54 -3.73 17.78 24.36
N VAL A 55 -3.11 17.90 25.53
CA VAL A 55 -1.85 17.27 25.90
C VAL A 55 -1.94 15.74 25.90
N ASP A 56 -3.05 15.16 26.34
CA ASP A 56 -3.20 13.69 26.39
C ASP A 56 -3.37 13.10 25.00
N ALA A 57 -4.14 13.77 24.14
CA ALA A 57 -4.25 13.39 22.73
C ALA A 57 -2.89 13.47 22.04
N LEU A 58 -2.11 14.54 22.28
CA LEU A 58 -0.76 14.69 21.74
C LEU A 58 0.18 13.56 22.19
N ILE A 59 0.23 13.26 23.50
CA ILE A 59 1.08 12.20 24.04
C ILE A 59 0.69 10.84 23.45
N LYS A 60 -0.61 10.58 23.30
CA LYS A 60 -1.12 9.35 22.69
C LYS A 60 -0.72 9.22 21.23
N GLU A 61 -0.78 10.31 20.45
CA GLU A 61 -0.31 10.35 19.07
C GLU A 61 1.19 10.08 18.95
N VAL A 62 2.01 10.69 19.81
CA VAL A 62 3.47 10.45 19.86
C VAL A 62 3.77 9.00 20.27
N HIS A 63 3.06 8.48 21.27
CA HIS A 63 3.26 7.11 21.76
C HIS A 63 2.88 6.06 20.70
N ASN A 64 1.84 6.32 19.91
CA ASN A 64 1.39 5.45 18.83
C ASN A 64 2.10 5.74 17.49
N TYR A 65 2.96 6.75 17.43
CA TYR A 65 3.75 7.07 16.24
C TYR A 65 4.63 5.87 15.85
N GLY A 66 4.50 5.37 14.62
CA GLY A 66 5.21 4.19 14.13
C GLY A 66 4.65 2.84 14.62
N GLN A 67 3.52 2.83 15.33
CA GLN A 67 2.75 1.61 15.62
C GLN A 67 1.51 1.60 14.72
N GLU A 68 1.28 0.50 13.98
CA GLU A 68 -0.01 0.30 13.34
C GLU A 68 -1.12 0.33 14.41
N PRO A 69 -2.27 0.97 14.15
CA PRO A 69 -3.33 1.04 15.14
C PRO A 69 -3.94 -0.34 15.35
N GLU A 70 -3.53 -1.04 16.42
CA GLU A 70 -4.33 -2.13 16.98
C GLU A 70 -5.63 -1.54 17.54
N LEU A 71 -6.71 -1.70 16.78
CA LEU A 71 -8.08 -1.37 17.20
C LEU A 71 -8.52 -2.26 18.37
N LYS A 72 -8.20 -1.86 19.60
CA LYS A 72 -8.87 -2.37 20.81
C LYS A 72 -10.12 -1.52 21.06
N ILE A 73 -11.23 -1.92 20.44
CA ILE A 73 -12.54 -1.33 20.72
C ILE A 73 -13.08 -2.00 21.98
N ASN A 74 -13.10 -1.29 23.10
CA ASN A 74 -13.81 -1.71 24.30
C ASN A 74 -15.31 -1.65 24.04
N ALA A 75 -15.93 -2.82 24.04
CA ALA A 75 -17.35 -3.02 23.83
C ALA A 75 -18.16 -2.59 25.07
N THR A 76 -18.35 -1.29 25.28
CA THR A 76 -19.51 -0.80 26.01
C THR A 76 -19.74 0.67 25.69
N GLN A 77 -20.92 0.96 25.14
CA GLN A 77 -21.47 2.29 24.86
C GLN A 77 -21.02 2.98 23.56
N MET A 78 -21.56 2.50 22.43
CA MET A 78 -22.33 3.35 21.52
C MET A 78 -23.02 2.47 20.47
N LYS A 79 -24.34 2.30 20.62
CA LYS A 79 -25.22 1.75 19.57
C LYS A 79 -25.41 2.81 18.49
N VAL A 80 -24.52 2.86 17.53
CA VAL A 80 -24.84 3.35 16.18
C VAL A 80 -24.30 2.28 15.22
N ALA A 81 -25.21 1.53 14.61
CA ALA A 81 -24.87 0.53 13.63
C ALA A 81 -24.42 1.21 12.33
N HIS A 82 -23.13 1.56 12.23
CA HIS A 82 -22.45 1.70 10.95
C HIS A 82 -21.65 0.43 10.68
N GLN A 83 -22.36 -0.63 10.28
CA GLN A 83 -21.75 -1.72 9.53
C GLN A 83 -21.46 -1.20 8.12
N GLY A 84 -20.28 -0.62 7.93
CA GLY A 84 -19.88 -0.13 6.61
C GLY A 84 -18.60 0.69 6.67
N GLY A 85 -17.45 0.04 6.54
CA GLY A 85 -16.25 0.75 6.10
C GLY A 85 -16.49 1.42 4.74
N CYS A 86 -15.67 2.41 4.39
CA CYS A 86 -15.75 3.06 3.08
C CYS A 86 -15.73 1.99 1.97
N PRO A 87 -16.70 1.96 1.04
CA PRO A 87 -16.68 1.01 -0.07
C PRO A 87 -15.36 1.03 -0.85
N GLY A 88 -14.65 2.16 -0.83
CA GLY A 88 -13.33 2.33 -1.41
C GLY A 88 -12.25 1.41 -0.82
N SER A 89 -12.36 0.99 0.44
CA SER A 89 -11.40 0.06 1.08
C SER A 89 -11.96 -1.36 1.23
N GLN A 90 -13.21 -1.61 0.82
CA GLN A 90 -13.84 -2.91 0.95
C GLN A 90 -13.32 -3.86 -0.13
N ALA A 91 -12.61 -4.92 0.27
CA ALA A 91 -12.15 -5.96 -0.65
C ALA A 91 -13.34 -6.66 -1.34
N ARG A 92 -13.31 -6.73 -2.66
CA ARG A 92 -14.28 -7.38 -3.54
C ARG A 92 -13.56 -8.12 -4.65
N SER A 93 -13.99 -9.33 -4.97
CA SER A 93 -13.55 -10.05 -6.17
C SER A 93 -14.67 -10.06 -7.21
N PHE A 94 -14.32 -9.79 -8.46
CA PHE A 94 -15.18 -9.83 -9.63
C PHE A 94 -14.89 -11.06 -10.51
N LYS A 95 -13.93 -11.92 -10.12
CA LYS A 95 -13.70 -13.19 -10.81
C LYS A 95 -15.02 -13.94 -10.87
N PRO A 96 -15.48 -14.38 -12.06
CA PRO A 96 -16.58 -15.32 -12.13
C PRO A 96 -16.20 -16.51 -11.26
N LYS A 97 -16.93 -16.74 -10.18
CA LYS A 97 -16.84 -18.03 -9.50
C LYS A 97 -17.18 -19.03 -10.59
N MET A 98 -16.30 -19.99 -10.86
CA MET A 98 -16.65 -21.18 -11.63
C MET A 98 -17.83 -21.82 -10.89
N GLN A 99 -19.05 -21.41 -11.23
CA GLN A 99 -20.23 -22.17 -10.90
C GLN A 99 -20.03 -23.44 -11.70
N MET A 100 -19.77 -24.53 -10.97
CA MET A 100 -20.06 -25.85 -11.50
C MET A 100 -21.54 -25.80 -11.88
N ALA A 101 -21.80 -25.56 -13.17
CA ALA A 101 -23.11 -25.70 -13.73
C ALA A 101 -23.51 -27.15 -13.45
N ALA A 102 -24.48 -27.31 -12.55
CA ALA A 102 -25.23 -28.54 -12.48
C ALA A 102 -25.72 -28.84 -13.91
N ASN A 103 -25.47 -30.06 -14.35
CA ASN A 103 -25.90 -30.60 -15.63
C ASN A 103 -27.35 -30.22 -15.93
N ASP A 104 -27.54 -29.27 -16.85
CA ASP A 104 -28.74 -29.24 -17.67
C ASP A 104 -28.29 -29.53 -19.10
N ASN A 105 -28.40 -30.81 -19.44
CA ASN A 105 -27.95 -31.40 -20.69
C ASN A 105 -28.83 -30.91 -21.85
N ASN A 106 -28.52 -29.76 -22.44
CA ASN A 106 -29.00 -29.50 -23.80
C ASN A 106 -28.27 -28.44 -24.62
N GLN A 107 -26.92 -28.38 -24.60
CA GLN A 107 -26.18 -27.63 -25.62
C GLN A 107 -24.94 -28.38 -26.11
N THR A 108 -24.80 -28.38 -27.43
CA THR A 108 -23.86 -29.11 -28.28
C THR A 108 -22.38 -28.83 -27.97
N PRO A 109 -21.48 -29.81 -28.16
CA PRO A 109 -20.08 -29.70 -27.79
C PRO A 109 -19.27 -29.03 -28.91
N ASN A 110 -19.40 -27.70 -29.09
CA ASN A 110 -18.41 -26.97 -29.90
C ASN A 110 -18.28 -25.47 -29.60
N GLN A 111 -18.39 -25.07 -28.34
CA GLN A 111 -17.88 -23.77 -27.91
C GLN A 111 -16.82 -24.00 -26.83
N LYS A 112 -15.57 -24.16 -27.28
CA LYS A 112 -14.46 -23.60 -26.51
C LYS A 112 -14.85 -22.15 -26.28
N SER A 113 -15.12 -21.77 -25.04
CA SER A 113 -15.39 -20.41 -24.63
C SER A 113 -14.16 -19.57 -24.97
N GLN A 114 -14.05 -19.16 -26.24
CA GLN A 114 -13.34 -17.96 -26.59
C GLN A 114 -14.09 -16.87 -25.87
N ILE A 115 -13.50 -16.39 -24.78
CA ILE A 115 -13.82 -15.09 -24.21
C ILE A 115 -13.43 -14.10 -25.31
N THR A 116 -14.30 -13.96 -26.31
CA THR A 116 -14.25 -12.81 -27.21
C THR A 116 -14.69 -11.66 -26.32
N ASN A 117 -13.71 -10.93 -25.80
CA ASN A 117 -13.95 -9.64 -25.17
C ASN A 117 -14.74 -8.80 -26.19
N THR A 118 -16.05 -8.75 -26.02
CA THR A 118 -16.90 -7.78 -26.71
C THR A 118 -16.31 -6.43 -26.37
N SER A 119 -15.91 -5.66 -27.38
CA SER A 119 -15.24 -4.36 -27.21
C SER A 119 -15.97 -3.53 -26.15
N GLY A 120 -15.33 -3.28 -25.00
CA GLY A 120 -15.87 -2.43 -23.93
C GLY A 120 -16.21 -3.11 -22.60
N GLN A 121 -16.08 -4.43 -22.45
CA GLN A 121 -16.22 -5.06 -21.12
C GLN A 121 -14.96 -4.86 -20.26
N SER A 122 -15.16 -4.62 -18.97
CA SER A 122 -14.06 -4.48 -18.01
C SER A 122 -13.45 -5.84 -17.69
N ALA A 123 -12.15 -5.99 -17.93
CA ALA A 123 -11.36 -7.14 -17.50
C ALA A 123 -10.87 -7.06 -16.03
N LEU A 124 -11.29 -6.05 -15.25
CA LEU A 124 -10.88 -5.89 -13.85
C LEU A 124 -11.44 -7.02 -12.97
N GLN A 125 -10.58 -7.65 -12.18
CA GLN A 125 -10.92 -8.84 -11.40
C GLN A 125 -11.18 -8.58 -9.90
N GLN A 126 -10.85 -7.38 -9.41
CA GLN A 126 -10.92 -7.07 -7.98
C GLN A 126 -11.00 -5.58 -7.69
N TRP A 127 -11.43 -5.27 -6.47
CA TRP A 127 -11.37 -3.94 -5.84
C TRP A 127 -10.96 -4.10 -4.37
N PRO A 128 -10.18 -3.18 -3.77
CA PRO A 128 -9.57 -1.99 -4.36
C PRO A 128 -8.34 -2.31 -5.23
N VAL A 129 -7.93 -1.32 -6.03
CA VAL A 129 -6.77 -1.43 -6.94
C VAL A 129 -5.55 -0.63 -6.47
N GLN A 130 -5.72 0.37 -5.61
CA GLN A 130 -4.61 1.22 -5.13
C GLN A 130 -3.74 0.48 -4.12
N MET A 131 -2.41 0.55 -4.29
CA MET A 131 -1.45 -0.13 -3.41
C MET A 131 -1.59 0.24 -1.93
N HIS A 132 -1.96 1.48 -1.58
CA HIS A 132 -2.26 1.85 -0.19
C HIS A 132 -3.41 1.06 0.42
N LEU A 133 -4.46 0.78 -0.35
CA LEU A 133 -5.70 0.15 0.13
C LEU A 133 -5.69 -1.37 -0.03
N LEU A 134 -4.87 -1.89 -0.93
CA LEU A 134 -4.85 -3.30 -1.29
C LEU A 134 -4.34 -4.16 -0.11
N ASN A 135 -5.08 -5.20 0.24
CA ASN A 135 -4.65 -6.21 1.21
C ASN A 135 -3.81 -7.27 0.48
N PRO A 136 -2.50 -7.40 0.78
CA PRO A 136 -1.62 -8.35 0.09
C PRO A 136 -2.02 -9.82 0.28
N ASN A 137 -2.82 -10.13 1.30
CA ASN A 137 -3.28 -11.48 1.61
C ASN A 137 -4.68 -11.80 1.05
N ALA A 138 -5.30 -10.87 0.30
CA ALA A 138 -6.63 -11.08 -0.25
C ALA A 138 -6.68 -12.29 -1.21
N GLU A 139 -7.78 -13.04 -1.19
CA GLU A 139 -7.95 -14.26 -1.98
C GLU A 139 -7.72 -14.05 -3.48
N TYR A 140 -8.08 -12.88 -4.03
CA TYR A 140 -7.88 -12.60 -5.45
C TYR A 140 -6.39 -12.46 -5.83
N ILE A 141 -5.51 -12.07 -4.90
CA ILE A 141 -4.05 -11.98 -5.10
C ILE A 141 -3.37 -13.34 -5.02
N GLN A 142 -3.93 -14.28 -4.24
CA GLN A 142 -3.31 -15.57 -4.00
C GLN A 142 -3.12 -16.35 -5.31
N ASN A 143 -1.88 -16.81 -5.56
CA ASN A 143 -1.47 -17.53 -6.76
C ASN A 143 -1.90 -16.83 -8.06
N SER A 144 -1.95 -15.49 -8.07
CA SER A 144 -2.34 -14.71 -9.24
C SER A 144 -1.12 -14.21 -10.00
N ASP A 145 -1.30 -13.89 -11.28
CA ASP A 145 -0.40 -12.98 -11.96
C ASP A 145 -0.72 -11.54 -11.52
N LEU A 146 0.30 -10.79 -11.11
CA LEU A 146 0.14 -9.41 -10.65
C LEU A 146 0.48 -8.44 -11.79
N LEU A 147 -0.41 -7.51 -12.11
CA LEU A 147 -0.10 -6.30 -12.87
C LEU A 147 0.10 -5.14 -11.88
N LEU A 148 1.34 -4.68 -11.74
CA LEU A 148 1.68 -3.46 -11.02
C LEU A 148 1.83 -2.31 -12.03
N ALA A 149 0.83 -1.43 -12.12
CA ALA A 149 0.75 -0.39 -13.13
C ALA A 149 0.96 1.01 -12.52
N ALA A 150 1.66 1.89 -13.25
CA ALA A 150 1.67 3.31 -12.92
C ALA A 150 0.30 3.94 -13.23
N ASP A 151 -0.20 4.81 -12.36
CA ASP A 151 -1.57 5.36 -12.44
C ASP A 151 -1.95 5.93 -13.82
N CYS A 152 -1.02 6.64 -14.46
CA CYS A 152 -1.26 7.26 -15.77
C CYS A 152 -1.39 6.26 -16.93
N THR A 153 -0.88 5.02 -16.81
CA THR A 153 -0.95 4.02 -17.90
C THR A 153 -2.38 3.72 -18.31
N ALA A 154 -3.31 3.65 -17.35
CA ALA A 154 -4.72 3.38 -17.62
C ALA A 154 -5.42 4.51 -18.41
N TYR A 155 -4.91 5.73 -18.30
CA TYR A 155 -5.47 6.89 -19.00
C TYR A 155 -4.74 7.20 -20.31
N SER A 156 -3.48 6.77 -20.45
CA SER A 156 -2.72 6.92 -21.69
C SER A 156 -3.06 5.82 -22.70
N MET A 157 -3.33 4.58 -22.25
CA MET A 157 -3.55 3.44 -23.14
C MET A 157 -5.04 3.20 -23.39
N GLY A 158 -5.50 3.40 -24.63
CA GLY A 158 -6.90 3.16 -25.00
C GLY A 158 -7.37 1.71 -24.81
N ASN A 159 -6.43 0.75 -24.82
CA ASN A 159 -6.70 -0.68 -24.63
C ASN A 159 -6.20 -1.22 -23.28
N PHE A 160 -6.02 -0.39 -22.24
CA PHE A 160 -5.44 -0.81 -20.95
C PHE A 160 -6.04 -2.11 -20.37
N HIS A 161 -7.35 -2.33 -20.53
CA HIS A 161 -8.01 -3.52 -20.00
C HIS A 161 -7.52 -4.84 -20.61
N SER A 162 -6.89 -4.84 -21.79
CA SER A 162 -6.26 -6.07 -22.33
C SER A 162 -5.10 -6.56 -21.47
N PHE A 163 -4.49 -5.68 -20.66
CA PHE A 163 -3.43 -6.04 -19.71
C PHE A 163 -3.95 -6.63 -18.40
N LEU A 164 -5.25 -6.50 -18.12
CA LEU A 164 -5.89 -7.01 -16.89
C LEU A 164 -6.32 -8.47 -17.02
N GLU A 165 -6.36 -9.02 -18.23
CA GLU A 165 -6.85 -10.37 -18.47
C GLU A 165 -6.06 -11.41 -17.67
N GLY A 166 -6.74 -12.09 -16.74
CA GLY A 166 -6.14 -13.10 -15.87
C GLY A 166 -5.29 -12.55 -14.73
N LYS A 167 -5.19 -11.23 -14.57
CA LYS A 167 -4.28 -10.59 -13.62
C LYS A 167 -5.01 -9.86 -12.50
N SER A 168 -4.42 -9.90 -11.31
CA SER A 168 -4.74 -8.98 -10.24
C SER A 168 -4.04 -7.65 -10.49
N LEU A 169 -4.76 -6.55 -10.36
CA LEU A 169 -4.25 -5.18 -10.53
C LEU A 169 -3.82 -4.55 -9.19
N ALA A 170 -2.65 -3.93 -9.22
CA ALA A 170 -2.19 -2.96 -8.24
C ALA A 170 -1.74 -1.69 -8.96
N ILE A 171 -2.19 -0.52 -8.52
CA ILE A 171 -1.75 0.77 -9.04
C ILE A 171 -0.98 1.56 -7.98
N ALA A 172 0.07 2.26 -8.42
CA ALA A 172 0.86 3.16 -7.58
C ALA A 172 1.58 4.23 -8.43
N CYS A 173 1.79 5.40 -7.84
CA CYS A 173 2.61 6.46 -8.42
C CYS A 173 3.67 6.91 -7.42
N PRO A 174 4.89 6.35 -7.43
CA PRO A 174 5.91 6.65 -6.41
C PRO A 174 6.32 8.12 -6.30
N LYS A 175 6.03 8.93 -7.32
CA LYS A 175 6.21 10.39 -7.32
C LYS A 175 5.16 11.12 -6.49
N LEU A 176 3.92 10.63 -6.48
CA LEU A 176 2.78 11.27 -5.81
C LEU A 176 2.45 10.60 -4.47
N ASP A 177 2.76 9.32 -4.34
CA ASP A 177 2.48 8.52 -3.16
C ASP A 177 3.47 8.80 -2.02
N SER A 178 2.94 8.93 -0.81
CA SER A 178 3.69 9.00 0.44
C SER A 178 3.71 7.64 1.15
N GLY A 179 4.69 7.42 2.03
CA GLY A 179 4.81 6.17 2.81
C GLY A 179 5.02 4.92 1.94
N LYS A 180 5.81 5.05 0.87
CA LYS A 180 6.04 4.00 -0.15
C LYS A 180 6.78 2.78 0.36
N GLU A 181 7.35 2.85 1.56
CA GLU A 181 7.97 1.74 2.28
C GLU A 181 6.96 0.60 2.49
N ILE A 182 5.69 0.93 2.80
CA ILE A 182 4.62 -0.06 2.95
C ILE A 182 4.36 -0.83 1.65
N TYR A 183 4.68 -0.26 0.49
CA TYR A 183 4.50 -0.96 -0.79
C TYR A 183 5.52 -2.07 -0.95
N VAL A 184 6.74 -1.87 -0.47
CA VAL A 184 7.78 -2.91 -0.49
C VAL A 184 7.34 -4.09 0.38
N GLU A 185 6.85 -3.81 1.59
CA GLU A 185 6.35 -4.83 2.52
C GLU A 185 5.15 -5.58 1.93
N LYS A 186 4.19 -4.87 1.32
CA LYS A 186 3.06 -5.49 0.64
C LYS A 186 3.52 -6.36 -0.53
N LEU A 187 4.41 -5.88 -1.38
CA LEU A 187 4.96 -6.65 -2.50
C LEU A 187 5.68 -7.90 -1.99
N GLN A 188 6.49 -7.78 -0.94
CA GLN A 188 7.15 -8.93 -0.30
C GLN A 188 6.12 -9.95 0.22
N ALA A 189 5.06 -9.50 0.90
CA ALA A 189 3.98 -10.37 1.35
C ALA A 189 3.23 -11.04 0.18
N MET A 190 2.98 -10.30 -0.91
CA MET A 190 2.38 -10.89 -2.12
C MET A 190 3.27 -11.98 -2.72
N ILE A 191 4.59 -11.79 -2.69
CA ILE A 191 5.58 -12.76 -3.18
C ILE A 191 5.65 -13.98 -2.25
N ASP A 192 5.93 -13.80 -0.98
CA ASP A 192 6.24 -14.92 -0.09
C ASP A 192 4.98 -15.64 0.43
N ILE A 193 3.91 -14.89 0.72
CA ILE A 193 2.70 -15.40 1.39
C ILE A 193 1.61 -15.70 0.36
N ALA A 194 1.24 -14.70 -0.45
CA ALA A 194 0.19 -14.88 -1.46
C ALA A 194 0.68 -15.67 -2.69
N LYS A 195 1.99 -15.89 -2.82
CA LYS A 195 2.61 -16.70 -3.88
C LYS A 195 2.23 -16.22 -5.29
N VAL A 196 2.23 -14.91 -5.55
CA VAL A 196 1.97 -14.38 -6.91
C VAL A 196 2.89 -15.01 -7.95
N ASN A 197 2.35 -15.50 -9.07
CA ASN A 197 3.08 -16.32 -10.04
C ASN A 197 4.07 -15.51 -10.86
N THR A 198 3.67 -14.31 -11.29
CA THR A 198 4.46 -13.36 -12.06
C THR A 198 4.12 -11.94 -11.63
N ILE A 199 5.06 -11.00 -11.83
CA ILE A 199 4.79 -9.57 -11.69
C ILE A 199 5.07 -8.90 -13.03
N THR A 200 4.05 -8.31 -13.64
CA THR A 200 4.20 -7.38 -14.75
C THR A 200 4.23 -5.96 -14.20
N VAL A 201 5.32 -5.23 -14.43
CA VAL A 201 5.43 -3.81 -14.13
C VAL A 201 5.13 -3.02 -15.40
N LEU A 202 4.00 -2.31 -15.42
CA LEU A 202 3.62 -1.44 -16.52
C LEU A 202 3.92 0.00 -16.13
N LYS A 203 4.97 0.58 -16.73
CA LYS A 203 5.46 1.93 -16.40
C LYS A 203 5.46 2.83 -17.63
N MET A 204 5.39 4.14 -17.41
CA MET A 204 5.61 5.10 -18.49
C MET A 204 7.11 5.27 -18.82
N GLU A 205 7.42 5.80 -20.00
CA GLU A 205 8.79 6.14 -20.43
C GLU A 205 9.44 7.26 -19.60
N VAL A 206 8.63 8.06 -18.90
CA VAL A 206 9.13 9.16 -18.07
C VAL A 206 9.92 8.65 -16.86
N PRO A 207 10.98 9.38 -16.43
CA PRO A 207 11.89 8.90 -15.40
C PRO A 207 11.21 8.69 -14.03
N CYS A 208 10.14 9.42 -13.74
CA CYS A 208 9.45 9.29 -12.45
C CYS A 208 8.76 7.94 -12.23
N CYS A 209 8.48 7.18 -13.29
CA CYS A 209 7.94 5.83 -13.18
C CYS A 209 9.01 4.77 -12.87
N GLY A 210 10.30 5.13 -12.89
CA GLY A 210 11.40 4.23 -12.49
C GLY A 210 11.31 3.78 -11.03
N GLY A 211 10.69 4.58 -10.16
CA GLY A 211 10.46 4.20 -8.76
C GLY A 211 9.64 2.92 -8.60
N LEU A 212 8.75 2.60 -9.56
CA LEU A 212 7.90 1.41 -9.48
C LEU A 212 8.75 0.13 -9.63
N VAL A 213 9.71 0.16 -10.54
CA VAL A 213 10.70 -0.92 -10.74
C VAL A 213 11.56 -1.06 -9.49
N GLN A 214 12.00 0.04 -8.88
CA GLN A 214 12.82 0.02 -7.65
C GLN A 214 12.08 -0.61 -6.46
N LEU A 215 10.78 -0.34 -6.30
CA LEU A 215 9.95 -0.98 -5.27
C LEU A 215 9.92 -2.50 -5.46
N VAL A 216 9.67 -2.97 -6.68
CA VAL A 216 9.64 -4.41 -7.01
C VAL A 216 11.01 -5.05 -6.80
N GLN A 217 12.09 -4.44 -7.30
CA GLN A 217 13.45 -4.96 -7.10
C GLN A 217 13.84 -5.04 -5.62
N THR A 218 13.40 -4.07 -4.81
CA THR A 218 13.65 -4.10 -3.36
C THR A 218 12.86 -5.21 -2.69
N ALA A 219 11.57 -5.38 -3.04
CA ALA A 219 10.76 -6.49 -2.54
C ALA A 219 11.36 -7.85 -2.93
N LEU A 220 11.83 -8.02 -4.18
CA LEU A 220 12.48 -9.24 -4.64
C LEU A 220 13.75 -9.59 -3.85
N ARG A 221 14.58 -8.59 -3.50
CA ARG A 221 15.78 -8.78 -2.68
C ARG A 221 15.45 -9.25 -1.26
N LEU A 222 14.34 -8.75 -0.70
CA LEU A 222 13.89 -9.08 0.65
C LEU A 222 13.07 -10.38 0.71
N SER A 223 12.52 -10.81 -0.43
CA SER A 223 11.68 -12.00 -0.51
C SER A 223 12.51 -13.28 -0.48
N LYS A 224 11.95 -14.32 0.15
CA LYS A 224 12.56 -15.65 0.22
C LYS A 224 12.34 -16.45 -1.07
N ARG A 225 11.30 -16.11 -1.82
CA ARG A 225 10.90 -16.78 -3.05
C ARG A 225 11.26 -15.94 -4.27
N TYR A 226 11.70 -16.60 -5.33
CA TYR A 226 11.83 -15.99 -6.65
C TYR A 226 10.46 -15.85 -7.33
N VAL A 227 10.20 -14.69 -7.94
CA VAL A 227 9.09 -14.48 -8.86
C VAL A 227 9.61 -13.83 -10.16
N PRO A 228 9.24 -14.34 -11.35
CA PRO A 228 9.57 -13.69 -12.61
C PRO A 228 8.93 -12.30 -12.73
N VAL A 229 9.72 -11.33 -13.19
CA VAL A 229 9.25 -9.95 -13.39
C VAL A 229 9.41 -9.53 -14.83
N LYS A 230 8.31 -9.10 -15.46
CA LYS A 230 8.29 -8.49 -16.79
C LYS A 230 8.12 -6.99 -16.64
N ILE A 231 8.99 -6.20 -17.24
CA ILE A 231 8.91 -4.74 -17.28
C ILE A 231 8.42 -4.34 -18.66
N MET A 232 7.36 -3.54 -18.71
CA MET A 232 6.77 -2.99 -19.91
C MET A 232 6.79 -1.47 -19.84
N VAL A 233 7.25 -0.83 -20.91
CA VAL A 233 7.38 0.62 -20.99
C VAL A 233 6.39 1.17 -22.00
N VAL A 234 5.60 2.14 -21.56
CA VAL A 234 4.56 2.82 -22.33
C VAL A 234 5.01 4.24 -22.65
N SER A 235 4.94 4.66 -23.91
CA SER A 235 5.19 6.05 -24.31
C SER A 235 4.14 6.99 -23.72
N ILE A 236 4.44 8.29 -23.69
CA ILE A 236 3.44 9.30 -23.30
C ILE A 236 2.23 9.34 -24.24
N GLN A 237 2.32 8.75 -25.43
CA GLN A 237 1.22 8.56 -26.38
C GLN A 237 0.43 7.26 -26.18
N GLY A 238 0.80 6.42 -25.21
CA GLY A 238 0.06 5.19 -24.87
C GLY A 238 0.48 3.95 -25.65
N GLU A 239 1.61 3.99 -26.37
CA GLU A 239 2.14 2.85 -27.12
C GLU A 239 3.14 2.07 -26.27
N VAL A 240 3.13 0.74 -26.36
CA VAL A 240 4.18 -0.08 -25.73
C VAL A 240 5.46 0.03 -26.57
N ILE A 241 6.51 0.58 -25.99
CA ILE A 241 7.79 0.84 -26.67
C ILE A 241 8.89 -0.14 -26.29
N SER A 242 8.76 -0.83 -25.15
CA SER A 242 9.67 -1.92 -24.80
C SER A 242 9.05 -2.92 -23.83
N GLU A 243 9.52 -4.17 -23.93
CA GLU A 243 9.19 -5.27 -23.04
C GLU A 243 10.45 -6.07 -22.73
N GLU A 244 10.76 -6.23 -21.44
CA GLU A 244 11.93 -6.98 -21.01
C GLU A 244 11.63 -7.80 -19.76
N TRP A 245 12.28 -8.96 -19.65
CA TRP A 245 12.28 -9.72 -18.40
C TRP A 245 13.42 -9.23 -17.53
N ALA A 246 13.11 -8.83 -16.30
CA ALA A 246 14.12 -8.40 -15.35
C ALA A 246 15.05 -9.59 -15.03
N PRO A 247 16.37 -9.35 -14.94
CA PRO A 247 17.29 -10.42 -14.55
C PRO A 247 16.94 -10.93 -13.15
N PRO A 248 17.19 -12.22 -12.85
CA PRO A 248 17.05 -12.73 -11.50
C PRO A 248 17.87 -11.88 -10.54
N VAL A 249 17.22 -11.44 -9.46
CA VAL A 249 17.93 -10.81 -8.36
C VAL A 249 18.73 -11.91 -7.67
N ASN A 250 20.03 -11.70 -7.42
CA ASN A 250 20.87 -12.60 -6.63
C ASN A 250 20.27 -12.78 -5.23
N GLN A 251 19.32 -13.71 -5.08
CA GLN A 251 18.76 -14.08 -3.79
C GLN A 251 19.85 -14.83 -3.04
N GLN A 252 20.32 -14.25 -1.94
CA GLN A 252 21.16 -14.97 -0.99
C GLN A 252 20.31 -16.12 -0.44
N ILE A 253 20.47 -17.30 -1.02
CA ILE A 253 19.96 -18.54 -0.46
C ILE A 253 20.68 -18.69 0.89
N SER A 254 19.95 -18.42 1.97
CA SER A 254 20.38 -18.67 3.36
C SER A 254 19.49 -19.73 3.96
#